data_AF-A0A0C2Y5G9-F1
#
_entry.id   AF-A0A0C2Y5G9-F1
#
_cell.length_a   1.000
_cell.length_b   1.000
_cell.length_c   1.000
_cell.angle_alpha   90.00
_cell.angle_beta   90.00
_cell.angle_gamma   90.00
#
_symmetry.space_group_name_H-M   'P 1'
#
loop_
_entity.id
_entity.type
_entity.pdbx_description
1 polymer ?
#
loop_
_entity_poly.entity_id
_entity_poly.type
_entity_poly.pdbx_seq_one_letter_code
_entity_poly.pdbx_strand_id
1 'polypeptide(L)'
;MSSNVPISGGSNLTAPTPQNTPLTQAPIALGLSRPTVPDITEDNEGENSAADASGGPSLAGLEQHMLGMVHGKLADLLGKSSGYIESLPVEVKLNVEALKGVQVKQNELQNKYKRECLELEKKYLELQKPLYERRNDIITGKAAATRDEIYAGEQASIKDDEDYTPLPK
;
A
#
# COMPACT_ATOMS: atom_id res chain seq x y z
N MET A 1 33.48 36.24 -11.58
CA MET A 1 34.16 35.05 -12.12
C MET A 1 33.18 33.89 -12.01
N SER A 2 32.64 33.48 -13.17
CA SER A 2 31.63 32.44 -13.32
C SER A 2 32.22 31.06 -13.03
N SER A 3 31.51 30.20 -12.28
CA SER A 3 31.77 28.75 -12.30
C SER A 3 30.61 28.05 -12.99
N ASN A 4 30.82 27.73 -14.26
CA ASN A 4 29.97 26.91 -15.09
C ASN A 4 30.23 25.42 -14.78
N VAL A 5 29.28 24.74 -14.12
CA VAL A 5 29.28 23.28 -14.04
C VAL A 5 28.32 22.75 -15.11
N PRO A 6 28.78 21.95 -16.08
CA PRO A 6 27.90 21.39 -17.08
C PRO A 6 27.09 20.24 -16.46
N ILE A 7 25.77 20.43 -16.30
CA ILE A 7 24.85 19.33 -16.03
C ILE A 7 24.60 18.65 -17.38
N SER A 8 25.36 17.59 -17.63
CA SER A 8 25.17 16.75 -18.81
C SER A 8 23.81 16.07 -18.69
N GLY A 9 22.91 16.36 -19.64
CA GLY A 9 21.63 15.69 -19.80
C GLY A 9 21.84 14.19 -19.99
N GLY A 10 21.30 13.41 -19.06
CA GLY A 10 21.23 11.96 -19.12
C GLY A 10 20.01 11.51 -18.33
N SER A 11 18.95 11.20 -19.06
CA SER A 11 17.66 10.68 -18.59
C SER A 11 17.82 9.58 -17.52
N ASN A 12 17.71 9.95 -16.25
CA ASN A 12 17.54 9.01 -15.14
C ASN A 12 16.48 9.58 -14.20
N LEU A 13 15.21 9.40 -14.59
CA LEU A 13 14.00 9.74 -13.83
C LEU A 13 13.75 8.75 -12.67
N THR A 14 14.79 8.33 -11.95
CA THR A 14 14.67 7.45 -10.80
C THR A 14 14.96 8.24 -9.54
N ALA A 15 13.93 8.35 -8.69
CA ALA A 15 14.03 8.98 -7.38
C ALA A 15 15.04 8.20 -6.50
N PRO A 16 15.81 8.86 -5.64
CA PRO A 16 16.74 8.19 -4.74
C PRO A 16 15.93 7.36 -3.74
N THR A 17 15.93 6.04 -3.91
CA THR A 17 15.35 5.12 -2.93
C THR A 17 16.32 4.92 -1.76
N PRO A 18 15.82 4.68 -0.53
CA PRO A 18 16.67 4.55 0.65
C PRO A 18 17.71 3.43 0.51
N GLN A 19 18.89 3.70 1.06
CA GLN A 19 20.19 3.04 0.91
C GLN A 19 20.22 1.53 1.27
N ASN A 20 19.59 0.66 0.47
CA ASN A 20 19.81 -0.79 0.58
C ASN A 20 19.63 -1.57 -0.74
N THR A 21 19.53 -0.87 -1.87
CA THR A 21 19.51 -1.51 -3.20
C THR A 21 20.93 -1.50 -3.76
N PRO A 22 21.52 -2.65 -4.13
CA PRO A 22 22.88 -2.69 -4.67
C PRO A 22 22.99 -1.83 -5.94
N LEU A 23 24.10 -1.08 -6.06
CA LEU A 23 24.39 -0.18 -7.19
C LEU A 23 24.42 -0.91 -8.54
N THR A 24 24.61 -2.23 -8.52
CA THR A 24 24.58 -3.11 -9.67
C THR A 24 23.31 -3.93 -9.66
N GLN A 25 22.43 -3.72 -10.64
CA GLN A 25 21.33 -4.61 -10.94
C GLN A 25 21.87 -6.04 -11.14
N ALA A 26 21.33 -7.02 -10.39
CA ALA A 26 21.70 -8.42 -10.59
C ALA A 26 21.41 -8.82 -12.04
N PRO A 27 22.23 -9.67 -12.69
CA PRO A 27 22.02 -10.09 -14.07
C PRO A 27 20.90 -11.13 -14.13
N ILE A 28 19.67 -10.76 -13.77
CA ILE A 28 18.49 -11.64 -13.83
C ILE A 28 18.00 -11.79 -15.29
N ALA A 29 18.56 -11.02 -16.22
CA ALA A 29 18.26 -11.11 -17.66
C ALA A 29 18.99 -12.25 -18.39
N LEU A 30 19.98 -12.92 -17.78
CA LEU A 30 20.72 -14.01 -18.43
C LEU A 30 19.96 -15.33 -18.26
N GLY A 31 18.88 -15.50 -19.02
CA GLY A 31 18.20 -16.81 -19.16
C GLY A 31 16.67 -16.81 -19.05
N LEU A 32 16.02 -15.67 -18.80
CA LEU A 32 14.57 -15.60 -18.93
C LEU A 32 14.22 -15.36 -20.40
N SER A 33 13.76 -16.40 -21.08
CA SER A 33 13.02 -16.27 -22.33
C SER A 33 11.84 -15.34 -22.11
N ARG A 34 11.71 -14.30 -22.95
CA ARG A 34 10.50 -13.47 -23.00
C ARG A 34 9.28 -14.39 -23.09
N PRO A 35 8.26 -14.23 -22.24
CA PRO A 35 7.01 -14.96 -22.38
C PRO A 35 6.49 -14.79 -23.81
N THR A 36 6.23 -15.90 -24.50
CA THR A 36 5.71 -15.95 -25.88
C THR A 36 4.20 -15.67 -25.95
N VAL A 37 3.66 -14.93 -24.98
CA VAL A 37 2.25 -14.58 -24.98
C VAL A 37 2.08 -13.35 -25.88
N PRO A 38 1.29 -13.44 -26.96
CA PRO A 38 1.02 -12.28 -27.81
C PRO A 38 0.31 -11.18 -27.02
N ASP A 39 0.56 -9.93 -27.39
CA ASP A 39 -0.13 -8.78 -26.81
C ASP A 39 -1.64 -8.93 -27.00
N ILE A 40 -2.41 -8.77 -25.91
CA ILE A 40 -3.87 -8.72 -25.98
C ILE A 40 -4.26 -7.40 -26.64
N THR A 41 -4.84 -7.48 -27.83
CA THR A 41 -5.49 -6.34 -28.49
C THR A 41 -6.85 -6.10 -27.82
N GLU A 42 -7.09 -4.87 -27.39
CA GLU A 42 -8.29 -4.39 -26.71
C GLU A 42 -9.46 -4.20 -27.69
N ASP A 43 -9.86 -5.25 -28.42
CA ASP A 43 -10.98 -5.17 -29.37
C ASP A 43 -11.84 -6.45 -29.41
N ASN A 44 -12.19 -6.99 -28.25
CA ASN A 44 -13.24 -8.02 -28.19
C ASN A 44 -14.05 -7.99 -26.88
N GLU A 45 -14.68 -6.85 -26.59
CA GLU A 45 -15.89 -6.85 -25.74
C GLU A 45 -17.12 -7.10 -26.62
N GLY A 46 -17.31 -8.35 -27.04
CA GLY A 46 -18.43 -8.72 -27.90
C GLY A 46 -18.59 -10.22 -28.09
N GLU A 47 -19.64 -10.74 -27.46
CA GLU A 47 -20.29 -12.03 -27.75
C GLU A 47 -19.77 -13.28 -27.01
N ASN A 48 -20.63 -13.66 -26.06
CA ASN A 48 -20.78 -14.95 -25.43
C ASN A 48 -20.83 -16.09 -26.48
N SER A 49 -19.70 -16.76 -26.71
CA SER A 49 -19.66 -18.02 -27.45
C SER A 49 -19.05 -19.13 -26.59
N ALA A 50 -19.94 -19.99 -26.10
CA ALA A 50 -19.60 -21.24 -25.45
C ALA A 50 -18.91 -22.19 -26.44
N ALA A 51 -17.61 -22.46 -26.24
CA ALA A 51 -16.94 -23.75 -26.47
C ALA A 51 -15.42 -23.58 -26.36
N ASP A 52 -14.85 -23.86 -25.18
CA ASP A 52 -13.60 -24.61 -25.13
C ASP A 52 -13.59 -25.53 -23.91
N ALA A 53 -13.72 -26.82 -24.19
CA ALA A 53 -13.63 -27.91 -23.25
C ALA A 53 -12.17 -28.34 -23.12
N SER A 54 -11.31 -27.44 -22.61
CA SER A 54 -9.97 -27.79 -22.16
C SER A 54 -9.94 -27.74 -20.61
N GLY A 55 -10.20 -28.91 -20.01
CA GLY A 55 -10.27 -29.14 -18.57
C GLY A 55 -8.94 -28.99 -17.82
N GLY A 56 -8.23 -27.88 -18.02
CA GLY A 56 -7.17 -27.43 -17.12
C GLY A 56 -7.79 -26.68 -15.93
N PRO A 57 -7.22 -26.80 -14.72
CA PRO A 57 -7.71 -25.99 -13.61
C PRO A 57 -7.55 -24.52 -14.00
N SER A 58 -8.65 -23.77 -14.02
CA SER A 58 -8.58 -22.31 -14.15
C SER A 58 -7.68 -21.79 -13.02
N LEU A 59 -6.90 -20.74 -13.28
CA LEU A 59 -6.05 -20.12 -12.26
C LEU A 59 -6.86 -19.81 -10.98
N ALA A 60 -8.11 -19.36 -11.16
CA ALA A 60 -9.08 -19.17 -10.08
C ALA A 60 -9.41 -20.47 -9.32
N GLY A 61 -9.64 -21.60 -10.02
CA GLY A 61 -9.88 -22.90 -9.40
C GLY A 61 -8.67 -23.45 -8.64
N LEU A 62 -7.46 -23.19 -9.12
CA LEU A 62 -6.22 -23.54 -8.43
C LEU A 62 -6.01 -22.69 -7.17
N GLU A 63 -6.28 -21.39 -7.23
CA GLU A 63 -6.19 -20.46 -6.11
C GLU A 63 -7.20 -20.80 -5.01
N GLN A 64 -8.43 -21.15 -5.38
CA GLN A 64 -9.48 -21.55 -4.45
C GLN A 64 -9.20 -22.90 -3.78
N HIS A 65 -8.63 -23.85 -4.52
CA HIS A 65 -8.16 -25.13 -3.98
C HIS A 65 -6.96 -24.94 -3.03
N MET A 66 -6.03 -24.05 -3.37
CA MET A 66 -4.89 -23.71 -2.50
C MET A 66 -5.37 -23.03 -1.21
N LEU A 67 -6.32 -22.09 -1.31
CA LEU A 67 -6.93 -21.44 -0.14
C LEU A 67 -7.65 -22.45 0.75
N GLY A 68 -8.40 -23.39 0.15
CA GLY A 68 -9.05 -24.49 0.88
C GLY A 68 -8.06 -25.41 1.60
N MET A 69 -6.92 -25.73 0.97
CA MET A 69 -5.86 -26.53 1.60
C MET A 69 -5.16 -25.78 2.73
N VAL A 70 -4.92 -24.48 2.58
CA VAL A 70 -4.35 -23.62 3.63
C VAL A 70 -5.33 -23.50 4.80
N HIS A 71 -6.63 -23.31 4.53
CA HIS A 71 -7.67 -23.26 5.56
C HIS A 71 -7.78 -24.59 6.31
N GLY A 72 -7.74 -25.73 5.60
CA GLY A 72 -7.76 -27.05 6.20
C GLY A 72 -6.54 -27.32 7.09
N LYS A 73 -5.34 -26.93 6.65
CA LYS A 73 -4.12 -27.05 7.46
C LYS A 73 -4.15 -26.13 8.68
N LEU A 74 -4.54 -24.87 8.52
CA LEU A 74 -4.65 -23.93 9.63
C LEU A 74 -5.68 -24.40 10.67
N ALA A 75 -6.83 -24.92 10.24
CA ALA A 75 -7.84 -25.48 11.13
C ALA A 75 -7.33 -26.70 11.92
N ASP A 76 -6.45 -27.51 11.33
CA ASP A 76 -5.82 -28.65 12.01
C ASP A 76 -4.74 -28.21 13.03
N LEU A 77 -4.00 -27.14 12.72
CA LEU A 77 -2.95 -26.57 13.57
C LEU A 77 -3.49 -25.67 14.70
N LEU A 78 -4.64 -25.03 14.49
CA LEU A 78 -5.27 -24.14 15.47
C LEU A 78 -5.85 -24.97 16.64
N GLY A 79 -5.32 -24.74 17.84
CA GLY A 79 -5.85 -25.33 19.08
C GLY A 79 -5.34 -26.75 19.40
N LYS A 80 -4.62 -27.41 18.49
CA LYS A 80 -3.87 -28.63 18.81
C LYS A 80 -2.53 -28.25 19.41
N SER A 81 -2.28 -28.63 20.65
CA SER A 81 -0.93 -28.53 21.18
C SER A 81 -0.03 -29.52 20.45
N SER A 82 1.15 -29.08 20.04
CA SER A 82 2.12 -29.92 19.35
C SER A 82 2.75 -30.98 20.26
N GLY A 83 2.33 -31.09 21.53
CA GLY A 83 2.96 -31.89 22.58
C GLY A 83 4.31 -31.35 23.05
N TYR A 84 4.89 -30.39 22.32
CA TYR A 84 6.21 -29.86 22.61
C TYR A 84 6.23 -29.10 23.94
N ILE A 85 5.28 -28.17 24.15
CA ILE A 85 5.18 -27.40 25.40
C ILE A 85 4.95 -28.34 26.60
N GLU A 86 4.15 -29.39 26.41
CA GLU A 86 3.83 -30.40 27.43
C GLU A 86 5.03 -31.27 27.80
N SER A 87 5.93 -31.54 26.84
CA SER A 87 7.14 -32.33 27.09
C SER A 87 8.28 -31.55 27.74
N LEU A 88 8.17 -30.22 27.83
CA LEU A 88 9.20 -29.37 28.47
C LEU A 88 9.29 -29.62 30.00
N PRO A 89 10.49 -29.47 30.58
CA PRO A 89 10.66 -29.45 32.04
C PRO A 89 9.85 -28.34 32.71
N VAL A 90 9.49 -28.56 33.98
CA VAL A 90 8.64 -27.63 34.76
C VAL A 90 9.24 -26.23 34.84
N GLU A 91 10.55 -26.11 35.03
CA GLU A 91 11.25 -24.82 35.07
C GLU A 91 11.07 -24.01 33.77
N VAL A 92 11.13 -24.68 32.62
CA VAL A 92 10.95 -24.03 31.32
C VAL A 92 9.49 -23.60 31.13
N LYS A 93 8.53 -24.41 31.56
CA LYS A 93 7.10 -24.05 31.53
C LYS A 93 6.81 -22.82 32.39
N LEU A 94 7.42 -22.72 33.58
CA LEU A 94 7.30 -21.54 34.44
C LEU A 94 7.85 -20.28 33.76
N ASN A 95 8.97 -20.40 33.04
CA ASN A 95 9.50 -19.28 32.26
C ASN A 95 8.56 -18.86 31.13
N VAL A 96 7.92 -19.80 30.44
CA VAL A 96 6.90 -19.50 29.42
C VAL A 96 5.71 -18.76 30.04
N GLU A 97 5.23 -19.16 31.21
CA GLU A 97 4.18 -18.43 31.92
C GLU A 97 4.63 -17.02 32.35
N ALA A 98 5.88 -16.87 32.81
CA ALA A 98 6.44 -15.56 33.13
C ALA A 98 6.51 -14.65 31.88
N LEU A 99 6.91 -15.18 30.73
CA LEU A 99 6.94 -14.45 29.45
C LEU A 99 5.54 -14.02 29.00
N LYS A 100 4.52 -14.85 29.18
CA LYS A 100 3.12 -14.44 28.94
C LYS A 100 2.73 -13.26 29.83
N GLY A 101 3.15 -13.25 31.09
CA GLY A 101 2.94 -12.11 31.99
C GLY A 101 3.61 -10.82 31.51
N VAL A 102 4.83 -10.91 30.95
CA VAL A 102 5.50 -9.75 30.32
C VAL A 102 4.75 -9.30 29.08
N GLN A 103 4.27 -10.23 28.25
CA GLN A 103 3.49 -9.93 27.05
C GLN A 103 2.19 -9.17 27.37
N VAL A 104 1.52 -9.50 28.47
CA VAL A 104 0.33 -8.76 28.93
C VAL A 104 0.67 -7.28 29.17
N LYS A 105 1.78 -6.98 29.85
CA LYS A 105 2.23 -5.59 30.09
C LYS A 105 2.56 -4.86 28.79
N GLN A 106 3.18 -5.55 27.83
CA GLN A 106 3.43 -4.99 26.50
C GLN A 106 2.12 -4.66 25.78
N ASN A 107 1.12 -5.54 25.85
CA ASN A 107 -0.19 -5.32 25.25
C ASN A 107 -0.91 -4.13 25.91
N GLU A 108 -0.80 -3.96 27.23
CA GLU A 108 -1.34 -2.79 27.93
C GLU A 108 -0.70 -1.49 27.43
N LEU A 109 0.62 -1.46 27.27
CA LEU A 109 1.33 -0.30 26.72
C LEU A 109 0.90 -0.01 25.28
N GLN A 110 0.81 -1.04 24.44
CA GLN A 110 0.33 -0.89 23.07
C GLN A 110 -1.11 -0.37 23.01
N ASN A 111 -1.97 -0.79 23.93
CA ASN A 111 -3.34 -0.29 24.02
C ASN A 111 -3.38 1.19 24.43
N LYS A 112 -2.48 1.66 25.29
CA LYS A 112 -2.35 3.10 25.61
C LYS A 112 -1.93 3.90 24.38
N TYR A 113 -0.89 3.44 23.68
CA TYR A 113 -0.45 4.06 22.43
C TYR A 113 -1.58 4.18 21.40
N LYS A 114 -2.34 3.10 21.18
CA LYS A 114 -3.49 3.12 20.25
C LYS A 114 -4.57 4.11 20.66
N ARG A 115 -4.83 4.27 21.97
CA ARG A 115 -5.77 5.29 22.46
C ARG A 115 -5.27 6.70 22.18
N GLU A 116 -3.99 6.97 22.44
CA GLU A 116 -3.39 8.28 22.17
C GLU A 116 -3.39 8.60 20.67
N CYS A 117 -3.09 7.62 19.80
CA CYS A 117 -3.25 7.79 18.35
C CYS A 117 -4.68 8.15 17.96
N LEU A 118 -5.68 7.46 18.52
CA LEU A 118 -7.08 7.72 18.22
C LEU A 118 -7.53 9.11 18.71
N GLU A 119 -7.02 9.58 19.85
CA GLU A 119 -7.27 10.94 20.33
C GLU A 119 -6.64 11.98 19.41
N LEU A 120 -5.42 11.72 18.92
CA LEU A 120 -4.74 12.56 17.95
C LEU A 120 -5.49 12.62 16.61
N GLU A 121 -5.94 11.48 16.10
CA GLU A 121 -6.76 11.38 14.89
C GLU A 121 -8.04 12.18 15.03
N LYS A 122 -8.75 12.06 16.16
CA LYS A 122 -9.95 12.86 16.44
C LYS A 122 -9.66 14.35 16.42
N LYS A 123 -8.57 14.80 17.06
CA LYS A 123 -8.16 16.21 17.08
C LYS A 123 -7.94 16.74 15.65
N TYR A 124 -7.19 16.02 14.83
CA TYR A 124 -6.93 16.47 13.46
C TYR A 124 -8.15 16.32 12.54
N LEU A 125 -9.02 15.36 12.79
CA LEU A 125 -10.30 15.26 12.08
C LEU A 125 -11.15 16.52 12.32
N GLU A 126 -11.23 17.02 13.56
CA GLU A 126 -11.93 18.27 13.87
C GLU A 126 -11.35 19.48 13.15
N LEU A 127 -10.02 19.57 13.04
CA LEU A 127 -9.35 20.61 12.26
C LEU A 127 -9.61 20.50 10.75
N GLN A 128 -9.80 19.27 10.25
CA GLN A 128 -10.08 19.02 8.83
C GLN A 128 -11.56 19.25 8.47
N LYS A 129 -12.50 19.03 9.38
CA LYS A 129 -13.95 19.23 9.14
C LYS A 129 -14.30 20.55 8.44
N PRO A 130 -13.87 21.74 8.91
CA PRO A 130 -14.21 22.99 8.24
C PRO A 130 -13.64 23.07 6.82
N LEU A 131 -12.49 22.45 6.54
CA LEU A 131 -11.93 22.39 5.19
C LEU A 131 -12.78 21.48 4.29
N TYR A 132 -13.26 20.35 4.80
CA TYR A 132 -14.16 19.47 4.07
C TYR A 132 -15.52 20.11 3.79
N GLU A 133 -16.07 20.82 4.76
CA GLU A 133 -17.30 21.61 4.61
C GLU A 133 -17.11 22.71 3.58
N ARG A 134 -16.01 23.48 3.65
CA ARG A 134 -15.69 24.53 2.68
C ARG A 134 -15.56 23.97 1.26
N ARG A 135 -14.87 22.83 1.11
CA ARG A 135 -14.75 22.13 -0.17
C ARG A 135 -16.12 21.66 -0.67
N ASN A 136 -16.97 21.13 0.20
CA ASN A 136 -18.32 20.69 -0.17
C ASN A 136 -19.18 21.87 -0.64
N ASP A 137 -19.14 23.01 0.05
CA ASP A 137 -19.89 24.21 -0.32
C ASP A 137 -19.48 24.74 -1.71
N ILE A 138 -18.19 24.66 -2.06
CA ILE A 138 -17.68 25.05 -3.40
C ILE A 138 -18.14 24.03 -4.45
N ILE A 139 -17.98 22.72 -4.20
CA ILE A 139 -18.33 21.65 -5.16
C ILE A 139 -19.83 21.64 -5.47
N THR A 140 -20.66 21.86 -4.44
CA THR A 140 -22.12 21.89 -4.60
C THR A 140 -22.64 23.22 -5.15
N GLY A 141 -21.77 24.22 -5.31
CA GLY A 141 -22.15 25.56 -5.76
C GLY A 141 -22.91 26.39 -4.72
N LYS A 142 -22.97 25.93 -3.46
CA LYS A 142 -23.63 26.65 -2.36
C LYS A 142 -22.89 27.94 -1.97
N ALA A 143 -21.58 27.99 -2.15
CA ALA A 143 -20.78 29.20 -2.01
C ALA A 143 -19.72 29.29 -3.11
N ALA A 144 -19.49 30.50 -3.62
CA ALA A 144 -18.40 30.74 -4.58
C ALA A 144 -17.03 30.68 -3.89
N ALA A 145 -16.00 30.31 -4.66
CA ALA A 145 -14.61 30.39 -4.22
C ALA A 145 -14.19 31.85 -4.01
N THR A 146 -13.42 32.10 -2.96
CA THR A 146 -12.87 33.43 -2.67
C THR A 146 -11.64 33.73 -3.53
N ARG A 147 -11.30 35.00 -3.67
CA ARG A 147 -10.11 35.43 -4.44
C ARG A 147 -8.82 34.84 -3.88
N ASP A 148 -8.72 34.72 -2.55
CA ASP A 148 -7.55 34.17 -1.88
C ASP A 148 -7.42 32.66 -2.10
N GLU A 149 -8.53 31.91 -2.06
CA GLU A 149 -8.55 30.48 -2.38
C GLU A 149 -8.18 30.22 -3.85
N ILE A 150 -8.68 31.04 -4.77
CA ILE A 150 -8.33 30.94 -6.20
C ILE A 150 -6.84 31.24 -6.39
N TYR A 151 -6.33 32.32 -5.78
CA TYR A 151 -4.91 32.66 -5.88
C TYR A 151 -4.02 31.57 -5.29
N ALA A 152 -4.35 31.03 -4.12
CA ALA A 152 -3.61 29.92 -3.52
C ALA A 152 -3.64 28.66 -4.40
N GLY A 153 -4.78 28.36 -5.03
CA GLY A 153 -4.91 27.29 -6.01
C GLY A 153 -4.04 27.50 -7.26
N GLU A 154 -4.07 28.70 -7.83
CA GLU A 154 -3.23 29.08 -8.99
C GLU A 154 -1.73 28.97 -8.66
N GLN A 155 -1.30 29.37 -7.47
CA GLN A 155 0.10 29.21 -7.04
C GLN A 155 0.52 27.74 -6.93
N ALA A 156 -0.38 26.86 -6.48
CA ALA A 156 -0.14 25.42 -6.49
C ALA A 156 -0.05 24.88 -7.93
N SER A 157 -0.96 25.31 -8.82
CA SER A 157 -0.93 24.92 -10.24
C SER A 157 0.33 25.36 -10.97
N ILE A 158 0.82 26.59 -10.75
CA ILE A 158 2.08 27.09 -11.33
C ILE A 158 3.28 26.26 -10.85
N LYS A 159 3.26 25.80 -9.60
CA LYS A 159 4.33 24.98 -9.05
C LYS A 159 4.36 23.58 -9.68
N ASP A 160 3.20 23.04 -10.00
CA ASP A 160 3.05 21.70 -10.60
C ASP A 160 3.21 21.72 -12.14
N ASP A 161 2.88 22.84 -12.79
CA ASP A 161 2.97 23.09 -14.24
C ASP A 161 3.43 24.52 -14.52
N GLU A 162 4.68 24.68 -14.98
CA GLU A 162 5.31 26.00 -15.24
C GLU A 162 4.63 26.77 -16.39
N ASP A 163 3.96 26.08 -17.31
CA ASP A 163 3.24 26.68 -18.43
C ASP A 163 1.79 27.06 -18.07
N TYR A 164 1.36 26.84 -16.82
CA TYR A 164 0.02 27.18 -16.36
C TYR A 164 -0.28 28.68 -16.47
N THR A 165 -1.33 29.02 -17.22
CA THR A 165 -1.82 30.40 -17.34
C THR A 165 -2.98 30.66 -16.36
N PRO A 166 -2.88 31.65 -15.45
CA PRO A 166 -3.95 32.01 -14.52
C PRO A 166 -5.26 32.37 -15.23
N LEU A 167 -6.38 32.08 -14.57
CA LEU A 167 -7.71 32.29 -15.14
C LEU A 167 -8.13 33.77 -15.04
N PRO A 168 -8.95 34.28 -15.98
CA PRO A 168 -9.54 35.61 -15.86
C PRO A 168 -10.49 35.67 -14.64
N LYS A 169 -10.44 36.79 -13.90
CA LYS A 169 -11.13 37.00 -12.61
C LYS A 169 -12.23 38.04 -12.69
#